data_AF-A0A7R9BBV9-F1
#
_entry.id   AF-A0A7R9BBV9-F1
#
_cell.length_a   1.000
_cell.length_b   1.000
_cell.length_c   1.000
_cell.angle_alpha   90.00
_cell.angle_beta   90.00
_cell.angle_gamma   90.00
#
_symmetry.space_group_name_H-M   'P 1'
#
loop_
_entity.id
_entity.type
_entity.pdbx_description
1 polymer ?
#
loop_
_entity_poly.entity_id
_entity_poly.type
_entity_poly.pdbx_seq_one_letter_code
_entity_poly.pdbx_strand_id
1 'polypeptide(L)'
;MKIPDVSTLKKDYMHSAYLFVVQTFDEEQAVAITEANAAIYCSSVNADLAYVKSNFGNLPGAITALEARDLPLVKAVKIVREIEENLNQASGSVGTAIIDQFNRVLQRNPGQPCIFPPHLHRPLQPPPLPYCLDRPRSMFSEPSVTLLPL
;
A
#
# COMPACT_ATOMS: atom_id res chain seq x y z
N MET A 1 13.49 -12.25 -33.37
CA MET A 1 14.44 -12.27 -32.22
C MET A 1 14.24 -10.96 -31.46
N LYS A 2 13.68 -10.99 -30.24
CA LYS A 2 13.35 -9.78 -29.48
C LYS A 2 14.57 -9.43 -28.64
N ILE A 3 15.20 -8.29 -28.91
CA ILE A 3 16.38 -7.82 -28.16
C ILE A 3 15.90 -7.48 -26.75
N PRO A 4 16.49 -8.07 -25.68
CA PRO A 4 16.09 -7.77 -24.31
C PRO A 4 16.37 -6.31 -23.97
N ASP A 5 15.46 -5.71 -23.21
CA ASP A 5 15.58 -4.31 -22.80
C ASP A 5 16.73 -4.10 -21.81
N VAL A 6 17.41 -2.96 -21.91
CA VAL A 6 18.60 -2.61 -21.11
C VAL A 6 18.29 -2.59 -19.61
N SER A 7 17.06 -2.21 -19.23
CA SER A 7 16.63 -2.23 -17.82
C SER A 7 16.51 -3.65 -17.26
N THR A 8 16.20 -4.61 -18.13
CA THR A 8 16.07 -6.03 -17.77
C THR A 8 17.46 -6.64 -17.59
N LEU A 9 18.37 -6.38 -18.54
CA LEU A 9 19.78 -6.81 -18.44
C LEU A 9 20.47 -6.29 -17.17
N LYS A 10 20.20 -5.04 -16.78
CA LYS A 10 20.77 -4.44 -15.57
C LYS A 10 20.24 -5.11 -14.29
N LYS A 11 18.97 -5.50 -14.26
CA LYS A 11 18.38 -6.26 -13.14
C LYS A 11 19.00 -7.66 -13.03
N ASP A 12 19.12 -8.36 -14.15
CA ASP A 12 19.65 -9.73 -14.18
C ASP A 12 21.11 -9.76 -13.72
N TYR A 13 21.92 -8.79 -14.18
CA TYR A 13 23.30 -8.63 -13.73
C TYR A 13 23.40 -8.34 -12.23
N MET A 14 22.54 -7.47 -11.71
CA MET A 14 22.51 -7.15 -10.27
C MET A 14 22.04 -8.33 -9.42
N HIS A 15 21.07 -9.11 -9.88
CA HIS A 15 20.62 -10.30 -9.18
C HIS A 15 21.73 -11.38 -9.14
N SER A 16 22.42 -11.57 -10.27
CA SER A 16 23.57 -12.48 -10.37
C SER A 16 24.74 -12.06 -9.48
N ALA A 17 25.08 -10.75 -9.47
CA ALA A 17 26.15 -10.23 -8.62
C ALA A 17 25.83 -10.36 -7.13
N TYR A 18 24.58 -10.10 -6.74
CA TYR A 18 24.12 -10.29 -5.36
C TYR A 18 24.24 -11.75 -4.91
N LEU A 19 23.73 -12.69 -5.70
CA LEU A 19 23.82 -14.11 -5.39
C LEU A 19 25.27 -14.59 -5.27
N PHE A 20 26.16 -14.11 -6.14
CA PHE A 20 27.59 -14.41 -6.07
C PHE A 20 28.20 -13.97 -4.73
N VAL A 21 27.96 -12.74 -4.30
CA VAL A 21 28.49 -12.23 -3.02
C VAL A 21 27.98 -13.06 -1.85
N VAL A 22 26.68 -13.37 -1.82
CA VAL A 22 26.08 -14.19 -0.75
C VAL A 22 26.70 -15.60 -0.72
N GLN A 23 26.90 -16.22 -1.87
CA GLN A 23 27.50 -17.54 -2.00
C GLN A 23 28.99 -17.60 -1.66
N THR A 24 29.70 -16.47 -1.72
CA THR A 24 31.12 -16.40 -1.35
C THR A 24 31.35 -16.31 0.16
N PHE A 25 30.31 -16.12 0.97
CA PHE A 25 30.46 -16.13 2.42
C PHE A 25 30.64 -17.54 2.96
N ASP A 26 31.67 -17.72 3.78
CA ASP A 26 32.00 -18.99 4.41
C ASP A 26 31.02 -19.26 5.57
N GLU A 27 30.22 -20.32 5.39
CA GLU A 27 29.22 -20.79 6.33
C GLU A 27 29.81 -21.21 7.68
N GLU A 28 31.10 -21.57 7.73
CA GLU A 28 31.78 -21.97 8.97
C GLU A 28 32.22 -20.77 9.82
N GLN A 29 32.27 -19.56 9.25
CA GLN A 29 32.72 -18.35 9.96
C GLN A 29 31.66 -17.78 10.90
N ALA A 30 30.37 -18.00 10.61
CA ALA A 30 29.29 -17.49 11.44
C ALA A 30 27.96 -18.24 11.25
N VAL A 31 27.28 -18.51 12.37
CA VAL A 31 25.91 -19.05 12.40
C VAL A 31 24.91 -18.17 11.63
N ALA A 32 25.13 -16.85 11.64
CA ALA A 32 24.30 -15.91 10.90
C ALA A 32 24.37 -16.10 9.37
N ILE A 33 25.51 -16.55 8.83
CA ILE A 33 25.67 -16.80 7.38
C ILE A 33 24.88 -18.05 6.99
N THR A 34 25.00 -19.11 7.78
CA THR A 34 24.27 -20.36 7.59
C THR A 34 22.76 -20.15 7.65
N GLU A 35 22.27 -19.41 8.65
CA GLU A 35 20.84 -19.10 8.77
C GLU A 35 20.33 -18.21 7.62
N ALA A 36 21.09 -17.20 7.22
CA ALA A 36 20.73 -16.32 6.11
C ALA A 36 20.65 -17.09 4.78
N ASN A 37 21.61 -17.96 4.49
CA ASN A 37 21.58 -18.83 3.31
C ASN A 37 20.36 -19.74 3.34
N ALA A 38 20.08 -20.39 4.47
CA ALA A 38 18.89 -21.23 4.61
C ALA A 38 17.60 -20.47 4.31
N ALA A 39 17.47 -19.21 4.76
CA ALA A 39 16.32 -18.37 4.47
C ALA A 39 16.23 -17.96 2.98
N ILE A 40 17.35 -17.59 2.35
CA ILE A 40 17.41 -17.17 0.94
C ILE A 40 17.02 -18.31 -0.02
N TYR A 41 17.41 -19.54 0.30
CA TYR A 41 17.09 -20.71 -0.51
C TYR A 41 15.76 -21.38 -0.11
N CYS A 42 15.10 -20.90 0.95
CA CYS A 42 13.82 -21.42 1.37
C CYS A 42 12.71 -21.04 0.37
N SER A 43 12.14 -22.04 -0.30
CA SER A 43 11.13 -21.84 -1.34
C SER A 43 9.85 -21.18 -0.83
N SER A 44 9.45 -21.46 0.42
CA SER A 44 8.27 -20.82 1.03
C SER A 44 8.51 -19.34 1.30
N VAL A 45 9.68 -18.97 1.83
CA VAL A 45 10.06 -17.56 2.05
C VAL A 45 10.07 -16.80 0.72
N ASN A 46 10.61 -17.41 -0.34
CA ASN A 46 10.60 -16.80 -1.67
C ASN A 46 9.19 -16.65 -2.25
N ALA A 47 8.31 -17.63 -2.04
CA ALA A 47 6.91 -17.55 -2.45
C ALA A 47 6.16 -16.45 -1.69
N ASP A 48 6.37 -16.34 -0.38
CA ASP A 48 5.77 -15.30 0.47
C ASP A 48 6.25 -13.91 0.07
N LEU A 49 7.56 -13.73 -0.16
CA LEU A 49 8.13 -12.47 -0.64
C LEU A 49 7.59 -12.09 -2.03
N ALA A 50 7.47 -13.06 -2.94
CA ALA A 50 6.88 -12.83 -4.26
C ALA A 50 5.42 -12.40 -4.13
N TYR A 51 4.63 -13.07 -3.28
CA TYR A 51 3.24 -12.72 -3.00
C TYR A 51 3.12 -11.30 -2.42
N VAL A 52 3.94 -10.95 -1.42
CA VAL A 52 3.96 -9.60 -0.84
C VAL A 52 4.31 -8.57 -1.90
N LYS A 53 5.32 -8.85 -2.73
CA LYS A 53 5.77 -7.90 -3.76
C LYS A 53 4.73 -7.71 -4.86
N SER A 54 4.07 -8.76 -5.31
CA SER A 54 3.08 -8.69 -6.39
C SER A 54 1.79 -8.00 -5.96
N ASN A 55 1.33 -8.22 -4.71
CA ASN A 55 0.04 -7.73 -4.25
C ASN A 55 0.12 -6.39 -3.49
N PHE A 56 1.23 -6.14 -2.77
CA PHE A 56 1.34 -5.00 -1.84
C PHE A 56 2.53 -4.09 -2.15
N GLY A 57 3.32 -4.40 -3.18
CA GLY A 57 4.54 -3.67 -3.51
C GLY A 57 4.34 -2.22 -3.93
N ASN A 58 3.11 -1.82 -4.27
CA ASN A 58 2.72 -0.44 -4.61
C ASN A 58 2.28 0.40 -3.40
N LEU A 59 1.94 -0.22 -2.26
CA LEU A 59 1.45 0.48 -1.07
C LEU A 59 2.42 1.55 -0.55
N PRO A 60 3.75 1.28 -0.41
CA PRO A 60 4.65 2.30 0.12
C PRO A 60 4.68 3.57 -0.73
N GLY A 61 4.72 3.41 -2.06
CA GLY A 61 4.70 4.54 -2.99
C GLY A 61 3.37 5.31 -2.96
N ALA A 62 2.25 4.60 -2.84
CA ALA A 62 0.94 5.23 -2.70
C ALA A 62 0.80 6.03 -1.40
N ILE A 63 1.29 5.48 -0.28
CA ILE A 63 1.29 6.17 1.02
C ILE A 63 2.15 7.44 0.93
N THR A 64 3.39 7.32 0.45
CA THR A 64 4.27 8.49 0.28
C THR A 64 3.65 9.55 -0.63
N ALA A 65 2.96 9.14 -1.69
CA ALA A 65 2.27 10.09 -2.57
C ALA A 65 1.11 10.80 -1.86
N LEU A 66 0.31 10.07 -1.06
CA LEU A 66 -0.82 10.62 -0.30
C LEU A 66 -0.37 11.53 0.87
N GLU A 67 0.82 11.29 1.44
CA GLU A 67 1.43 12.12 2.47
C GLU A 67 2.04 13.42 1.93
N ALA A 68 2.27 13.50 0.62
CA ALA A 68 2.84 14.69 -0.02
C ALA A 68 1.91 15.90 0.13
N ARG A 69 2.51 17.06 0.42
CA ARG A 69 1.80 18.34 0.42
C ARG A 69 1.41 18.71 -1.01
N ASP A 70 0.33 19.49 -1.13
CA ASP A 70 -0.17 20.03 -2.39
C ASP A 70 -0.58 18.98 -3.44
N LEU A 71 -0.81 17.73 -3.03
CA LEU A 71 -1.40 16.71 -3.91
C LEU A 71 -2.86 17.11 -4.25
N PRO A 72 -3.21 17.30 -5.52
CA PRO A 72 -4.58 17.59 -5.90
C PRO A 72 -5.53 16.46 -5.44
N LEU A 73 -6.67 16.83 -4.85
CA LEU A 73 -7.62 15.88 -4.30
C LEU A 73 -8.06 14.82 -5.33
N VAL A 74 -8.26 15.21 -6.59
CA VAL A 74 -8.57 14.29 -7.69
C VAL A 74 -7.51 13.21 -7.88
N LYS A 75 -6.22 13.55 -7.71
CA LYS A 75 -5.12 12.58 -7.79
C LYS A 75 -5.09 11.69 -6.55
N ALA A 76 -5.32 12.25 -5.36
CA ALA A 76 -5.40 11.46 -4.13
C ALA A 76 -6.51 10.40 -4.20
N VAL A 77 -7.71 10.77 -4.64
CA VAL A 77 -8.83 9.83 -4.83
C VAL A 77 -8.49 8.76 -5.87
N LYS A 78 -7.83 9.14 -6.97
CA LYS A 78 -7.38 8.18 -7.98
C LYS A 78 -6.42 7.15 -7.40
N ILE A 79 -5.43 7.59 -6.62
CA ILE A 79 -4.47 6.69 -5.94
C ILE A 79 -5.22 5.71 -5.03
N VAL A 80 -6.17 6.18 -4.22
CA VAL A 80 -6.95 5.31 -3.32
C VAL A 80 -7.72 4.25 -4.10
N ARG A 81 -8.36 4.62 -5.23
CA ARG A 81 -9.09 3.67 -6.09
C ARG A 81 -8.17 2.65 -6.76
N GLU A 82 -7.04 3.10 -7.28
CA GLU A 82 -6.05 2.19 -7.87
C GLU A 82 -5.54 1.18 -6.83
N ILE A 83 -5.35 1.60 -5.57
CA ILE A 83 -4.95 0.70 -4.49
C ILE A 83 -6.09 -0.27 -4.15
N GLU A 84 -7.33 0.19 -4.08
CA GLU A 84 -8.50 -0.67 -3.86
C GLU A 84 -8.61 -1.77 -4.93
N GLU A 85 -8.49 -1.41 -6.21
CA GLU A 85 -8.51 -2.35 -7.34
C GLU A 85 -7.39 -3.40 -7.23
N ASN A 86 -6.18 -2.98 -6.86
CA ASN A 86 -5.03 -3.88 -6.68
C ASN A 86 -5.21 -4.82 -5.48
N LEU A 87 -5.69 -4.31 -4.34
CA LEU A 87 -5.93 -5.12 -3.15
C LEU A 87 -7.05 -6.15 -3.37
N ASN A 88 -8.05 -5.83 -4.19
CA ASN A 88 -9.11 -6.77 -4.56
C ASN A 88 -8.61 -7.96 -5.40
N GLN A 89 -7.41 -7.88 -5.98
CA GLN A 89 -6.77 -9.03 -6.66
C GLN A 89 -6.04 -9.96 -5.69
N ALA A 90 -5.77 -9.52 -4.45
CA ALA A 90 -5.04 -10.31 -3.48
C ALA A 90 -5.92 -11.41 -2.88
N SER A 91 -5.64 -12.66 -3.25
CA SER A 91 -6.36 -13.84 -2.74
C SER A 91 -5.72 -14.42 -1.48
N GLY A 92 -6.51 -15.13 -0.66
CA GLY A 92 -6.02 -15.83 0.53
C GLY A 92 -6.19 -15.02 1.82
N SER A 93 -5.95 -15.66 2.97
CA SER A 93 -6.25 -15.09 4.30
C SER A 93 -5.53 -13.76 4.56
N VAL A 94 -4.27 -13.63 4.11
CA VAL A 94 -3.49 -12.40 4.24
C VAL A 94 -4.09 -11.27 3.39
N GLY A 95 -4.43 -11.55 2.13
CA GLY A 95 -5.10 -10.59 1.24
C GLY A 95 -6.42 -10.11 1.84
N THR A 96 -7.25 -11.04 2.33
CA THR A 96 -8.52 -10.74 3.00
C THR A 96 -8.33 -9.85 4.23
N ALA A 97 -7.35 -10.15 5.08
CA ALA A 97 -7.08 -9.33 6.27
C ALA A 97 -6.67 -7.88 5.91
N ILE A 98 -5.91 -7.70 4.83
CA ILE A 98 -5.45 -6.38 4.39
C ILE A 98 -6.59 -5.58 3.76
N ILE A 99 -7.41 -6.19 2.88
CA ILE A 99 -8.57 -5.49 2.30
C ILE A 99 -9.60 -5.11 3.37
N ASP A 100 -9.80 -5.97 4.39
CA ASP A 100 -10.68 -5.65 5.52
C ASP A 100 -10.17 -4.43 6.29
N GLN A 101 -8.86 -4.35 6.53
CA GLN A 101 -8.26 -3.18 7.19
C GLN A 101 -8.39 -1.92 6.33
N PHE A 102 -8.18 -2.02 5.02
CA PHE A 102 -8.37 -0.92 4.09
C PHE A 102 -9.81 -0.40 4.13
N ASN A 103 -10.79 -1.30 4.05
CA ASN A 103 -12.22 -0.97 4.14
C ASN A 103 -12.59 -0.32 5.48
N ARG A 104 -12.02 -0.80 6.60
CA ARG A 104 -12.22 -0.17 7.92
C ARG A 104 -11.72 1.27 7.95
N VAL A 105 -10.58 1.56 7.33
CA VAL A 105 -10.04 2.91 7.23
C VAL A 105 -10.97 3.78 6.39
N LEU A 106 -11.48 3.29 5.26
CA LEU A 106 -12.43 4.03 4.43
C LEU A 106 -13.76 4.30 5.15
N GLN A 107 -14.30 3.32 5.87
CA GLN A 107 -15.55 3.47 6.63
C GLN A 107 -15.45 4.52 7.75
N ARG A 108 -14.27 4.66 8.37
CA ARG A 108 -14.01 5.75 9.34
C ARG A 108 -13.95 7.13 8.69
N ASN A 109 -13.83 7.19 7.36
CA ASN A 109 -13.79 8.38 6.54
C ASN A 109 -15.02 8.45 5.60
N PRO A 110 -16.25 8.57 6.15
CA PRO A 110 -17.49 8.47 5.37
C PRO A 110 -17.70 9.61 4.36
N GLY A 111 -16.86 10.65 4.40
CA GLY A 111 -16.84 11.71 3.38
C GLY A 111 -16.21 11.28 2.06
N GLN A 112 -15.42 10.20 2.02
CA GLN A 112 -14.70 9.77 0.81
C GLN A 112 -15.63 9.48 -0.38
N PRO A 113 -16.78 8.79 -0.22
CA PRO A 113 -17.76 8.62 -1.29
C PRO A 113 -18.40 9.93 -1.76
N CYS A 114 -18.53 10.94 -0.87
CA CYS A 114 -19.10 12.25 -1.23
C CYS A 114 -18.10 13.11 -2.05
N ILE A 115 -16.79 12.79 -2.12
CA ILE A 115 -15.75 13.60 -2.81
C ILE A 115 -15.90 13.56 -4.35
N PHE A 116 -16.43 12.48 -4.91
CA PHE A 116 -16.85 12.41 -6.31
C PHE A 116 -18.14 11.58 -6.42
N PRO A 117 -19.32 12.22 -6.43
CA PRO A 117 -20.56 11.49 -6.65
C PRO A 117 -20.53 10.82 -8.03
N PRO A 118 -21.06 9.60 -8.19
CA PRO A 118 -21.09 8.86 -9.46
C PRO A 118 -21.95 9.52 -10.57
N HIS A 119 -22.33 10.79 -10.43
CA HIS A 119 -23.37 11.45 -11.21
C HIS A 119 -22.90 12.57 -12.15
N LEU A 120 -21.59 12.72 -12.42
CA LEU A 120 -21.10 13.73 -13.37
C LEU A 120 -21.46 13.49 -14.87
N HIS A 121 -22.40 12.58 -15.16
CA HIS A 121 -22.95 12.34 -16.51
C HIS A 121 -24.48 12.33 -16.62
N ARG A 122 -25.25 12.96 -15.71
CA ARG A 122 -26.70 13.14 -15.95
C ARG A 122 -27.21 14.53 -15.54
N PRO A 123 -28.14 15.15 -16.32
CA PRO A 123 -28.73 16.44 -15.95
C PRO A 123 -29.45 16.37 -14.61
N LEU A 124 -29.36 17.48 -13.88
CA LEU A 124 -29.95 17.78 -12.58
C LEU A 124 -31.36 17.16 -12.39
N GLN A 125 -31.44 16.06 -11.67
CA GLN A 125 -32.59 15.78 -10.82
C GLN A 125 -32.10 15.87 -9.37
N PRO A 126 -32.79 16.62 -8.49
CA PRO A 126 -32.35 16.75 -7.11
C PRO A 126 -32.42 15.38 -6.43
N PRO A 127 -31.33 14.93 -5.77
CA PRO A 127 -31.36 13.68 -5.03
C PRO A 127 -32.30 13.81 -3.82
N PRO A 128 -33.01 12.74 -3.43
CA PRO A 128 -33.63 12.70 -2.11
C PRO A 128 -32.52 12.78 -1.05
N LEU A 129 -32.55 13.82 -0.21
CA LEU A 129 -31.75 13.88 1.01
C LEU A 129 -32.17 12.76 1.96
N PRO A 130 -31.29 12.20 2.84
CA PRO A 130 -30.07 12.84 3.37
C PRO A 130 -28.83 11.91 3.48
N TYR A 131 -27.64 12.32 3.01
CA TYR A 131 -26.42 11.53 3.28
C TYR A 131 -25.14 12.27 3.70
N CYS A 132 -25.05 13.61 3.69
CA CYS A 132 -23.82 14.26 4.18
C CYS A 132 -24.05 15.49 5.09
N LEU A 133 -25.25 15.72 5.70
CA LEU A 133 -25.53 16.92 6.52
C LEU A 133 -25.95 16.72 7.99
N ASP A 134 -25.79 15.53 8.57
CA ASP A 134 -25.93 15.37 10.02
C ASP A 134 -24.61 14.92 10.65
N ARG A 135 -23.72 15.88 10.89
CA ARG A 135 -22.75 15.72 11.98
C ARG A 135 -22.74 17.01 12.82
N PRO A 136 -23.19 16.96 14.09
CA PRO A 136 -23.02 18.09 14.97
C PRO A 136 -21.53 18.35 15.16
N ARG A 137 -21.16 19.64 15.12
CA ARG A 137 -19.80 20.18 15.25
C ARG A 137 -19.12 19.86 16.60
N SER A 138 -19.79 19.12 17.49
CA SER A 138 -19.40 18.89 18.89
C SER A 138 -18.39 17.78 19.12
N MET A 139 -17.99 17.02 18.09
CA MET A 139 -17.01 15.92 18.25
C MET A 139 -15.55 16.34 18.05
N PHE A 140 -15.28 17.58 17.63
CA PHE A 140 -13.95 18.19 17.73
C PHE A 140 -13.82 18.92 19.08
N SER A 141 -13.90 18.18 20.18
CA SER A 141 -13.25 18.65 21.40
C SER A 141 -11.81 18.23 21.30
N GLU A 142 -10.91 19.19 21.08
CA GLU A 142 -9.49 18.95 21.36
C GLU A 142 -9.37 18.51 22.83
N PRO A 143 -8.52 17.54 23.17
CA PRO A 143 -8.13 17.39 24.55
C PRO A 143 -7.36 18.67 24.93
N SER A 144 -7.95 19.50 25.79
CA SER A 144 -7.24 20.58 26.46
C SER A 144 -6.00 20.00 27.13
N VAL A 145 -4.83 20.24 26.54
CA VAL A 145 -3.55 19.99 27.19
C VAL A 145 -3.42 21.05 28.27
N THR A 146 -3.80 20.70 29.50
CA THR A 146 -3.47 21.50 30.68
C THR A 146 -1.97 21.48 30.87
N LEU A 147 -1.29 22.57 30.51
CA LEU A 147 0.05 22.88 30.96
C LEU A 147 0.02 23.04 32.49
N LEU A 148 0.55 22.05 33.20
CA LEU A 148 0.95 22.21 34.60
C LEU A 148 2.18 23.14 34.65
N PRO A 149 2.18 24.20 35.48
CA PRO A 149 3.37 25.01 35.66
C PRO A 149 4.41 24.26 36.51
N LEU A 150 5.68 24.47 36.16
CA LEU A 150 6.87 24.04 36.90
C LEU A 150 6.96 24.71 38.27
#